data_AF-A0AAX1UAT8-F1
#
_entry.id   AF-A0AAX1UAT8-F1
#
_cell.length_a   1.000
_cell.length_b   1.000
_cell.length_c   1.000
_cell.angle_alpha   90.00
_cell.angle_beta   90.00
_cell.angle_gamma   90.00
#
_symmetry.space_group_name_H-M   'P 1'
#
loop_
_entity.id
_entity.type
_entity.pdbx_description
1 polymer ?
#
loop_
_entity_poly.entity_id
_entity_poly.type
_entity_poly.pdbx_seq_one_letter_code
_entity_poly.pdbx_strand_id
1 'polypeptide(L)'
;MSIYTDMIPAILLVNDPQDSLSGAPIENYVKVSNINVAIYKNDSFKSVQSVKYAESSHNGIAMFRDFDDKKEYRIKIDDTEFDITYFNTQGRFATLLLKARNDTW
;
A
#
# COMPACT_ATOMS: atom_id res chain seq x y z
N MET A 1 -3.01 -22.39 5.56
CA MET A 1 -3.64 -21.57 4.52
C MET A 1 -2.57 -21.19 3.51
N SER A 2 -2.93 -21.13 2.22
CA SER A 2 -1.99 -20.82 1.14
C SER A 2 -2.11 -19.33 0.84
N ILE A 3 -1.00 -18.63 0.59
CA ILE A 3 -1.08 -17.22 0.24
C ILE A 3 -1.93 -16.96 -1.02
N TYR A 4 -1.99 -17.94 -1.93
CA TYR A 4 -2.80 -17.85 -3.14
C TYR A 4 -4.31 -17.87 -2.86
N THR A 5 -4.76 -18.48 -1.75
CA THR A 5 -6.19 -18.50 -1.37
C THR A 5 -6.63 -17.20 -0.73
N ASP A 6 -5.68 -16.43 -0.20
CA ASP A 6 -5.96 -15.21 0.57
C ASP A 6 -5.89 -13.95 -0.31
N MET A 7 -5.42 -14.09 -1.55
CA MET A 7 -5.33 -12.97 -2.47
C MET A 7 -6.70 -12.56 -3.00
N ILE A 8 -6.96 -11.26 -2.91
CA ILE A 8 -8.17 -10.62 -3.40
C ILE A 8 -7.83 -9.56 -4.45
N PRO A 9 -8.74 -9.31 -5.40
CA PRO A 9 -8.55 -8.26 -6.39
C PRO A 9 -8.56 -6.89 -5.71
N ALA A 10 -7.69 -6.00 -6.17
CA ALA A 10 -7.53 -4.65 -5.66
C ALA A 10 -7.16 -3.67 -6.79
N ILE A 11 -7.33 -2.38 -6.52
CA ILE A 11 -6.91 -1.30 -7.43
C ILE A 11 -5.61 -0.71 -6.91
N LEU A 12 -4.59 -0.66 -7.76
CA LEU A 12 -3.36 0.08 -7.50
C LEU A 12 -3.53 1.52 -7.99
N LEU A 13 -3.25 2.46 -7.10
CA LEU A 13 -3.27 3.89 -7.35
C LEU A 13 -1.84 4.46 -7.21
N VAL A 14 -1.54 5.50 -7.98
CA VAL A 14 -0.30 6.29 -7.89
C VAL A 14 -0.66 7.74 -7.60
N ASN A 15 0.10 8.38 -6.70
CA ASN A 15 0.00 9.82 -6.52
C ASN A 15 0.53 10.53 -7.77
N ASP A 16 -0.34 11.32 -8.39
CA ASP A 16 -0.07 12.21 -9.52
C ASP A 16 -0.48 13.62 -9.10
N PRO A 17 0.39 14.31 -8.32
CA PRO A 17 0.04 15.56 -7.64
C PRO A 17 -0.43 16.62 -8.62
N GLN A 18 -1.49 17.33 -8.25
CA GLN A 18 -2.03 18.42 -9.06
C GLN A 18 -1.59 19.77 -8.50
N ASP A 19 -1.32 20.72 -9.40
CA ASP A 19 -1.04 22.09 -9.02
C ASP A 19 -2.27 22.70 -8.33
N SER A 20 -2.02 23.45 -7.26
CA SER A 20 -3.07 24.19 -6.57
C SER A 20 -2.85 25.69 -6.70
N LEU A 21 -3.95 26.44 -6.54
CA LEU A 21 -3.93 27.90 -6.54
C LEU A 21 -3.10 28.49 -5.40
N SER A 22 -2.82 27.73 -4.33
CA SER A 22 -1.99 28.16 -3.21
C SER A 22 -0.50 27.79 -3.35
N GLY A 23 -0.12 27.13 -4.45
CA GLY A 23 1.26 26.72 -4.74
C GLY A 23 1.73 25.43 -4.05
N ALA A 24 0.97 24.91 -3.09
CA ALA A 24 1.23 23.60 -2.49
C ALA A 24 0.53 22.51 -3.31
N PRO A 25 1.24 21.49 -3.84
CA PRO A 25 0.60 20.42 -4.60
C PRO A 25 -0.46 19.69 -3.78
N ILE A 26 -1.56 19.31 -4.41
CA ILE A 26 -2.62 18.50 -3.79
C ILE A 26 -2.40 17.05 -4.19
N GLU A 27 -2.43 16.13 -3.21
CA GLU A 27 -2.42 14.68 -3.46
C GLU A 27 -3.57 14.30 -4.39
N ASN A 28 -3.27 13.57 -5.46
CA ASN A 28 -4.27 13.09 -6.39
C ASN A 28 -3.91 11.67 -6.84
N TYR A 29 -4.65 10.68 -6.34
CA TYR A 29 -4.35 9.28 -6.58
C TYR A 29 -5.13 8.75 -7.78
N VAL A 30 -4.42 8.44 -8.85
CA VAL A 30 -5.00 7.93 -10.11
C VAL A 30 -4.80 6.43 -10.24
N LYS A 31 -5.80 5.75 -10.83
CA LYS A 31 -5.72 4.31 -11.09
C LYS A 31 -4.65 4.00 -12.12
N VAL A 32 -3.74 3.07 -11.77
CA VAL A 32 -2.70 2.59 -12.69
C VAL A 32 -2.84 1.12 -13.05
N SER A 33 -3.40 0.28 -12.17
CA SER A 33 -3.57 -1.15 -12.46
C SER A 33 -4.63 -1.83 -11.58
N ASN A 34 -5.13 -2.98 -12.02
CA ASN A 34 -5.81 -3.94 -11.17
C ASN A 34 -4.78 -5.01 -10.76
N ILE A 35 -4.66 -5.30 -9.47
CA ILE A 35 -3.68 -6.24 -8.91
C ILE A 35 -4.37 -7.25 -7.99
N ASN A 36 -3.70 -8.36 -7.68
CA ASN A 36 -4.11 -9.28 -6.62
C ASN A 36 -3.20 -9.12 -5.42
N VAL A 37 -3.78 -8.99 -4.23
CA VAL A 37 -3.05 -8.74 -2.98
C VAL A 37 -3.62 -9.58 -1.84
N ALA A 38 -2.75 -10.04 -0.95
CA ALA A 38 -3.14 -10.50 0.39
C ALA A 38 -2.69 -9.45 1.41
N ILE A 39 -3.57 -9.06 2.34
CA ILE A 39 -3.31 -8.05 3.37
C ILE A 39 -3.63 -8.64 4.75
N TYR A 40 -2.72 -8.44 5.69
CA TYR A 40 -2.85 -8.95 7.06
C TYR A 40 -2.58 -7.81 8.05
N LYS A 41 -3.46 -7.65 9.05
CA LYS A 41 -3.26 -6.68 10.14
C LYS A 41 -2.03 -7.08 10.94
N ASN A 42 -1.20 -6.10 11.28
CA ASN A 42 -0.04 -6.34 12.13
C ASN A 42 -0.53 -6.64 13.55
N ASP A 43 0.16 -7.56 14.23
CA ASP A 43 -0.06 -7.78 15.66
C ASP A 43 0.22 -6.49 16.44
N SER A 44 -0.34 -6.37 17.65
CA SER A 44 -0.26 -5.17 18.51
C SER A 44 1.17 -4.72 18.87
N PHE A 45 2.19 -5.50 18.48
CA PHE A 45 3.59 -5.19 18.68
C PHE A 45 4.06 -4.11 17.71
N LYS A 46 4.29 -2.89 18.23
CA LYS A 46 4.91 -1.80 17.49
C LYS A 46 6.42 -1.85 17.70
N SER A 47 7.18 -2.17 16.64
CA SER A 47 8.63 -2.07 16.69
C SER A 47 9.05 -0.59 16.72
N VAL A 48 9.60 -0.15 17.86
CA VAL A 48 10.15 1.21 18.03
C VAL A 48 11.53 1.40 17.39
N GLN A 49 12.15 0.32 16.91
CA GLN A 49 13.50 0.34 16.34
C GLN A 49 13.53 0.82 14.88
N SER A 50 12.37 0.99 14.24
CA SER A 50 12.29 1.48 12.86
C SER A 50 11.00 2.26 12.64
N VAL A 51 11.15 3.52 12.21
CA VAL A 51 10.02 4.42 11.92
C VAL A 51 9.06 3.81 10.91
N LYS A 52 9.58 3.11 9.88
CA LYS A 52 8.78 2.45 8.83
C LYS A 52 7.83 1.39 9.39
N TYR A 53 8.28 0.63 10.39
CA TYR A 53 7.45 -0.40 11.03
C TYR A 53 6.54 0.18 12.10
N ALA A 54 6.94 1.29 12.73
CA ALA A 54 6.12 1.99 13.72
C ALA A 54 4.84 2.59 13.12
N GLU A 55 4.89 3.01 11.86
CA GLU A 55 3.76 3.61 11.14
C GLU A 55 2.93 2.59 10.33
N SER A 56 3.40 1.36 10.20
CA SER A 56 2.71 0.29 9.47
C SER A 56 1.63 -0.36 10.33
N SER A 57 0.41 -0.35 9.82
CA SER A 57 -0.76 -1.03 10.41
C SER A 57 -0.96 -2.45 9.89
N HIS A 58 -0.51 -2.73 8.65
CA HIS A 58 -0.74 -3.98 7.95
C HIS A 58 0.53 -4.39 7.18
N ASN A 59 0.68 -5.69 6.92
CA ASN A 59 1.62 -6.25 5.95
C ASN A 59 0.85 -6.73 4.73
N GLY A 60 1.47 -6.68 3.56
CA GLY A 60 0.86 -7.15 2.32
C GLY A 60 1.80 -7.92 1.42
N ILE A 61 1.23 -8.73 0.53
CA ILE A 61 1.94 -9.38 -0.56
C ILE A 61 1.14 -9.19 -1.85
N ALA A 62 1.80 -8.74 -2.92
CA ALA A 62 1.16 -8.42 -4.20
C ALA A 62 1.75 -9.24 -5.37
N MET A 63 0.86 -9.68 -6.27
CA MET A 63 1.21 -10.15 -7.62
C MET A 63 1.46 -8.99 -8.58
N PHE A 64 2.27 -8.03 -8.14
CA PHE A 64 2.71 -6.88 -8.91
C PHE A 64 4.10 -6.49 -8.39
N ARG A 65 5.04 -6.18 -9.29
CA ARG A 65 6.44 -5.92 -8.91
C ARG A 65 7.05 -4.68 -9.57
N ASP A 66 6.33 -4.02 -10.47
CA ASP A 66 6.84 -2.87 -11.21
C ASP A 66 6.62 -1.57 -10.41
N PHE A 67 7.01 -1.59 -9.13
CA PHE A 67 6.99 -0.42 -8.26
C PHE A 67 8.22 0.47 -8.55
N ASP A 68 7.99 1.78 -8.53
CA ASP A 68 9.01 2.83 -8.71
C ASP A 68 9.24 3.54 -7.38
N ASP A 69 10.47 3.58 -6.88
CA ASP A 69 10.82 4.17 -5.58
C ASP A 69 10.64 5.69 -5.51
N LYS A 70 10.45 6.35 -6.66
CA LYS A 70 10.15 7.78 -6.76
C LYS A 70 8.66 8.10 -6.73
N LYS A 71 7.79 7.09 -6.65
CA LYS A 71 6.34 7.26 -6.67
C LYS A 71 5.72 6.80 -5.36
N GLU A 72 4.65 7.47 -5.00
CA GLU A 72 3.80 7.08 -3.88
C GLU A 72 2.62 6.26 -4.40
N TYR A 73 2.36 5.15 -3.73
CA TYR A 73 1.34 4.21 -4.13
C TYR A 73 0.31 4.01 -3.03
N ARG A 74 -0.91 3.67 -3.46
CA ARG A 74 -2.00 3.26 -2.59
C ARG A 74 -2.71 2.05 -3.16
N ILE A 75 -3.18 1.18 -2.28
CA ILE A 75 -4.04 0.06 -2.63
C ILE A 75 -5.45 0.41 -2.16
N LYS A 76 -6.43 0.25 -3.06
CA LYS A 76 -7.85 0.37 -2.74
C LYS A 76 -8.53 -0.99 -2.88
N ILE A 77 -9.24 -1.38 -1.82
CA ILE A 77 -10.06 -2.58 -1.74
C ILE A 77 -11.42 -2.13 -1.21
N ASP A 78 -12.44 -2.24 -2.05
CA ASP A 78 -13.78 -1.70 -1.79
C ASP A 78 -13.68 -0.22 -1.32
N ASP A 79 -14.07 0.06 -0.08
CA ASP A 79 -14.03 1.40 0.53
C ASP A 79 -12.79 1.65 1.41
N THR A 80 -11.90 0.67 1.56
CA THR A 80 -10.68 0.80 2.35
C THR A 80 -9.48 1.16 1.47
N GLU A 81 -8.69 2.10 1.96
CA GLU A 81 -7.45 2.55 1.33
C GLU A 81 -6.24 2.29 2.23
N PHE A 82 -5.17 1.76 1.63
CA PHE A 82 -3.90 1.46 2.28
C PHE A 82 -2.76 2.19 1.56
N ASP A 83 -2.10 3.11 2.24
CA ASP A 83 -0.87 3.72 1.74
C ASP A 83 0.26 2.68 1.79
N ILE A 84 1.02 2.55 0.70
CA ILE A 84 2.20 1.69 0.67
C ILE A 84 3.38 2.50 1.21
N THR A 85 3.77 2.23 2.46
CA THR A 85 4.88 2.95 3.12
C THR A 85 6.24 2.33 2.80
N TYR A 86 6.24 1.07 2.36
CA TYR A 86 7.43 0.36 1.88
C TYR A 86 7.03 -0.80 0.97
N PHE A 87 7.90 -1.11 0.00
CA PHE A 87 7.80 -2.33 -0.81
C PHE A 87 9.18 -2.95 -1.02
N ASN A 88 9.20 -4.28 -1.20
CA ASN A 88 10.37 -5.03 -1.65
C ASN A 88 9.98 -5.97 -2.78
N THR A 89 10.64 -5.86 -3.93
CA THR A 89 10.33 -6.58 -5.16
C THR A 89 11.34 -7.69 -5.49
N GLN A 90 12.32 -7.96 -4.61
CA GLN A 90 13.35 -8.98 -4.81
C GLN A 90 12.81 -10.42 -4.82
N GLY A 91 11.56 -10.63 -4.39
CA GLY A 91 10.91 -11.93 -4.37
C GLY A 91 10.11 -12.27 -5.64
N ARG A 92 9.47 -13.44 -5.60
CA ARG A 92 8.46 -13.85 -6.59
C ARG A 92 7.22 -12.94 -6.56
N PHE A 93 6.93 -12.40 -5.39
CA PHE A 93 5.89 -11.40 -5.13
C PHE A 93 6.54 -10.17 -4.51
N ALA A 94 5.87 -9.02 -4.59
CA ALA A 94 6.29 -7.88 -3.79
C ALA A 94 5.77 -8.03 -2.35
N THR A 95 6.62 -7.78 -1.36
CA THR A 95 6.19 -7.62 0.04
C THR A 95 5.99 -6.15 0.34
N LEU A 96 4.96 -5.82 1.11
CA LEU A 96 4.48 -4.46 1.34
C LEU A 96 4.34 -4.18 2.83
N LEU A 97 4.71 -2.97 3.26
CA LEU A 97 4.24 -2.38 4.52
C LEU A 97 3.17 -1.36 4.20
N LEU A 98 2.08 -1.40 4.98
CA LEU A 98 0.84 -0.72 4.65
C LEU A 98 0.30 0.07 5.85
N LYS A 99 -0.18 1.28 5.58
CA LYS A 99 -0.91 2.12 6.54
C LYS A 99 -2.35 2.32 6.07
N ALA A 100 -3.31 1.80 6.82
CA ALA A 100 -4.73 2.02 6.55
C ALA A 100 -5.08 3.50 6.80
N ARG A 101 -5.80 4.15 5.88
CA ARG A 101 -6.28 5.54 6.04
C ARG A 101 -7.64 5.65 6.72
N ASN A 102 -8.53 4.66 6.51
CA ASN A 102 -9.88 4.62 7.07
C ASN A 102 -10.13 3.27 7.76
N ASP A 103 -9.36 2.97 8.80
CA ASP A 103 -9.47 1.70 9.54
C ASP A 103 -10.80 1.64 10.30
N THR A 104 -11.80 1.01 9.69
CA THR A 104 -13.09 0.68 10.34
C THR A 104 -13.22 -0.82 10.66
N TRP A 105 -12.09 -1.55 10.65
CA TRP A 105 -12.01 -3.00 10.87
C TRP A 105 -12.05 -3.39 12.36
#